data_AF-A0A2E6MK08-F1
#
_entry.id   AF-A0A2E6MK08-F1
#
_cell.length_a   1.000
_cell.length_b   1.000
_cell.length_c   1.000
_cell.angle_alpha   90.00
_cell.angle_beta   90.00
_cell.angle_gamma   90.00
#
_symmetry.space_group_name_H-M   'P 1'
#
loop_
_entity.id
_entity.type
_entity.pdbx_description
1 polymer ?
#
loop_
_entity_poly.entity_id
_entity_poly.type
_entity_poly.pdbx_seq_one_letter_code
_entity_poly.pdbx_strand_id
1 'polypeptide(L)' 'MWETRSVELSVQLPRELADQAEELQAADPEFMSRVILYGLTRRSIYRHLRQKESGFPEIELEVGPPHL' A
#
# COMPACT_ATOMS: atom_id res chain seq x y z
N MET A 1 21.77 0.49 -3.52
CA MET A 1 21.25 1.59 -2.69
C MET A 1 19.95 2.04 -3.34
N TRP A 2 18.78 1.80 -2.73
CA TRP A 2 17.52 2.26 -3.34
C TRP A 2 17.50 3.79 -3.34
N GLU A 3 17.20 4.38 -4.49
CA GLU A 3 17.07 5.83 -4.61
C GLU A 3 15.85 6.31 -3.82
N THR A 4 16.06 7.20 -2.85
CA THR A 4 14.98 7.82 -2.06
C THR A 4 14.82 9.29 -2.45
N ARG A 5 13.58 9.78 -2.46
CA ARG A 5 13.26 11.20 -2.68
C ARG A 5 12.34 11.73 -1.60
N SER A 6 12.56 12.97 -1.17
CA SER A 6 11.63 13.68 -0.29
C SER A 6 10.37 14.09 -1.08
N VAL A 7 9.24 14.08 -0.39
CA VAL A 7 7.94 14.51 -0.92
C VAL A 7 7.22 15.33 0.14
N GLU A 8 6.48 16.35 -0.29
CA GLU A 8 5.53 17.06 0.56
C GLU A 8 4.12 16.54 0.29
N LEU A 9 3.34 16.33 1.35
CA LEU A 9 1.98 15.82 1.28
C LEU A 9 1.05 16.80 2.00
N SER A 10 0.04 17.30 1.27
CA SER A 10 -1.07 18.04 1.85
C SER A 10 -2.30 17.14 1.84
N VAL A 11 -2.93 16.98 3.00
CA VAL A 11 -4.09 16.11 3.19
C VAL A 11 -5.19 16.86 3.93
N GLN A 12 -6.45 16.51 3.66
CA GLN A 12 -7.57 16.95 4.47
C GLN A 12 -8.03 15.79 5.34
N LEU A 13 -8.01 16.00 6.65
CA LEU A 13 -8.42 15.03 7.65
C LEU A 13 -9.60 15.58 8.46
N PRO A 14 -10.47 14.71 9.00
CA PRO A 14 -11.37 15.09 10.08
C PRO A 14 -10.58 15.74 11.23
N ARG A 15 -11.17 16.75 11.86
CA ARG A 15 -10.50 17.59 12.86
C ARG A 15 -9.76 16.77 13.93
N GLU A 16 -10.42 15.80 14.54
CA GLU A 16 -9.81 14.96 15.58
C GLU A 16 -8.57 14.18 15.11
N LEU A 17 -8.57 13.74 13.85
CA LEU A 17 -7.42 13.05 13.26
C LEU A 17 -6.31 14.03 12.86
N ALA A 18 -6.66 15.25 12.44
CA ALA A 18 -5.69 16.30 12.19
C ALA A 18 -4.97 16.68 13.49
N ASP A 19 -5.72 16.89 14.58
CA ASP A 19 -5.18 17.23 15.90
C ASP A 19 -4.21 16.13 16.38
N GLN A 20 -4.60 14.85 16.29
CA GLN A 20 -3.72 13.73 16.61
C GLN A 20 -2.48 13.66 15.73
N ALA A 21 -2.61 13.96 14.43
CA ALA A 21 -1.48 13.95 13.51
C ALA A 21 -0.49 15.08 13.83
N GLU A 22 -0.96 16.27 14.19
CA GLU A 22 -0.13 17.40 14.60
C GLU A 22 0.59 17.12 15.92
N GLU A 23 -0.11 16.59 16.92
CA GLU A 23 0.49 16.18 18.20
C GLU A 23 1.58 15.13 18.00
N LEU A 24 1.29 14.11 17.18
CA LEU A 24 2.23 13.04 16.86
C LEU A 24 3.43 13.56 16.07
N GLN A 25 3.23 14.45 15.11
CA GLN A 25 4.31 15.07 14.34
C GLN A 25 5.23 15.90 15.23
N ALA A 26 4.68 16.59 16.24
CA ALA A 26 5.46 17.38 17.20
C ALA A 26 6.22 16.49 18.20
N ALA A 27 5.62 15.38 18.64
CA ALA A 27 6.19 14.50 19.65
C ALA A 27 7.17 13.44 19.08
N ASP A 28 6.85 12.83 17.93
CA ASP A 28 7.62 11.76 17.29
C ASP A 28 7.50 11.80 15.74
N PRO A 29 8.27 12.69 15.07
CA PRO A 29 8.30 12.82 13.61
C PRO A 29 8.71 11.52 12.88
N GLU A 30 9.62 10.74 13.47
CA GLU A 30 10.09 9.48 12.91
C GLU A 30 8.96 8.44 12.88
N PHE A 31 8.13 8.39 13.91
CA PHE A 31 6.96 7.53 13.92
C PHE A 31 5.94 7.93 12.85
N MET A 32 5.66 9.23 12.69
CA MET A 32 4.79 9.69 11.59
C MET A 32 5.33 9.23 10.23
N SER A 33 6.64 9.35 10.02
CA SER A 33 7.29 8.88 8.78
C SER A 33 7.12 7.37 8.57
N ARG A 34 7.22 6.56 9.64
CA ARG A 34 6.97 5.10 9.59
C ARG A 34 5.51 4.78 9.23
N VAL A 35 4.55 5.52 9.80
CA VAL A 35 3.12 5.35 9.50
C VAL A 35 2.84 5.66 8.03
N ILE A 36 3.36 6.76 7.50
CA ILE A 36 3.23 7.14 6.09
C ILE A 36 3.84 6.07 5.19
N LEU A 37 5.09 5.66 5.46
CA LEU A 37 5.77 4.61 4.68
C LEU A 37 4.98 3.30 4.68
N TYR A 38 4.49 2.87 5.84
CA TYR A 38 3.68 1.67 5.97
C TYR A 38 2.40 1.78 5.14
N GLY A 39 1.64 2.87 5.28
CA GLY A 39 0.39 3.10 4.56
C GLY A 39 0.57 3.09 3.05
N LEU A 40 1.60 3.78 2.54
CA LEU A 40 1.90 3.85 1.10
C LEU A 40 2.39 2.50 0.56
N THR A 41 3.26 1.80 1.29
CA THR A 41 3.77 0.48 0.90
C THR A 41 2.64 -0.55 0.86
N ARG A 42 1.78 -0.56 1.89
CA ARG A 42 0.61 -1.43 1.94
C ARG A 42 -0.31 -1.18 0.75
N ARG A 43 -0.64 0.08 0.45
CA ARG A 43 -1.45 0.43 -0.74
C ARG A 43 -0.81 -0.07 -2.04
N SER A 44 0.50 0.09 -2.19
CA SER A 44 1.25 -0.35 -3.37
C SER A 44 1.17 -1.86 -3.58
N ILE A 45 1.41 -2.64 -2.52
CA ILE A 45 1.34 -4.11 -2.54
C ILE A 45 -0.07 -4.57 -2.92
N TYR A 46 -1.11 -4.07 -2.24
CA TYR A 46 -2.49 -4.47 -2.51
C TYR A 46 -2.93 -4.11 -3.93
N ARG A 47 -2.50 -2.95 -4.44
CA ARG A 47 -2.74 -2.56 -5.84
C ARG A 47 -2.09 -3.56 -6.81
N HIS A 48 -0.84 -3.93 -6.57
CA HIS A 48 -0.10 -4.88 -7.42
C HIS A 48 -0.73 -6.28 -7.40
N LEU A 49 -1.15 -6.75 -6.24
CA LEU A 49 -1.82 -8.04 -6.09
C LEU A 49 -3.16 -8.05 -6.84
N ARG A 50 -3.99 -7.01 -6.70
CA ARG A 50 -5.25 -6.90 -7.46
C ARG A 50 -5.04 -6.85 -8.97
N GLN A 51 -4.01 -6.15 -9.44
CA GLN A 51 -3.69 -6.10 -10.87
C GLN A 51 -3.26 -7.46 -11.43
N LYS A 52 -2.55 -8.27 -10.62
CA LYS A 52 -2.22 -9.65 -10.97
C LYS A 52 -3.44 -10.57 -11.00
N GLU A 53 -4.36 -10.41 -10.05
CA GLU A 53 -5.62 -11.17 -10.02
C GLU A 53 -6.50 -10.90 -11.25
N SER A 54 -6.55 -9.65 -11.72
CA SER A 54 -7.25 -9.28 -12.95
C SER A 54 -6.53 -9.67 -14.25
N GLY A 55 -5.30 -10.22 -14.14
CA GLY A 55 -4.45 -10.60 -15.26
C GLY A 55 -4.18 -12.10 -15.38
N PHE A 56 -4.84 -12.95 -14.57
CA PHE A 56 -4.84 -14.38 -14.84
C PHE A 56 -5.71 -14.61 -16.10
N PRO A 57 -5.13 -15.10 -17.22
CA PRO A 57 -5.96 -15.76 -18.21
C PRO A 57 -6.64 -16.92 -17.47
N GLU A 58 -7.91 -17.19 -17.76
CA GLU A 58 -8.51 -18.49 -17.54
C GLU A 58 -7.53 -19.51 -18.12
N ILE A 59 -6.69 -20.12 -17.29
CA ILE A 59 -5.97 -21.31 -17.68
C ILE A 59 -7.09 -22.35 -17.71
N GLU A 60 -7.68 -22.53 -18.89
CA GLU A 60 -8.36 -23.77 -19.24
C GLU A 60 -7.33 -24.87 -18.96
N LEU A 61 -7.40 -25.42 -17.75
CA LEU A 61 -6.80 -26.69 -17.43
C LEU A 61 -7.53 -27.69 -18.33
N GLU A 62 -7.00 -27.92 -19.53
CA GLU A 62 -7.31 -29.12 -20.29
C GLU A 62 -6.94 -30.31 -19.40
N VAL A 63 -7.94 -30.80 -18.69
CA VAL A 63 -7.89 -32.08 -18.01
C VAL A 63 -7.82 -33.12 -19.13
N GLY A 64 -6.59 -33.48 -19.51
CA GLY A 64 -6.33 -34.59 -20.41
C GLY A 64 -7.09 -35.83 -19.94
N PRO A 65 -7.59 -36.66 -20.87
CA PRO A 65 -8.57 -37.69 -20.55
C PRO A 65 -7.99 -38.70 -19.56
N PRO A 66 -8.83 -39.28 -18.67
CA PRO A 66 -8.37 -40.30 -17.76
C PRO A 66 -7.93 -41.51 -18.58
N HIS A 67 -6.66 -41.90 -18.43
CA HIS A 67 -6.17 -43.16 -18.96
C HIS A 67 -6.93 -44.30 -18.26
N LEU A 68 -7.71 -45.05 -19.06
CA LEU A 68 -8.28 -46.35 -18.71
C LEU A 68 -7.21 -47.44 -18.86
#